data_AF-A0A8S8YD76-F1
#
_entry.id   AF-A0A8S8YD76-F1
#
_cell.length_a   1.000
_cell.length_b   1.000
_cell.length_c   1.000
_cell.angle_alpha   90.00
_cell.angle_beta   90.00
_cell.angle_gamma   90.00
#
_symmetry.space_group_name_H-M   'P 1'
#
loop_
_entity.id
_entity.type
_entity.pdbx_description
1 polymer ?
#
loop_
_entity_poly.entity_id
_entity_poly.type
_entity_poly.pdbx_seq_one_letter_code
_entity_poly.pdbx_strand_id
1 'polypeptide(L)'
;MVGVGESDEEVVEAMQLLRGVGVELITLGQYLQPSWKHLAVDRFPEPKTFAEWDQAAREMGFTAVASGPLVRSSYRAGLLWEEAMGGEPVVTRDSTGSAISHLNPSKDLLATNEVRLSSEHKTI
;
A
#
# COMPACT_ATOMS: atom_id res chain seq x y z
N MET A 1 5.57 -9.16 4.53
CA MET A 1 7.01 -8.85 4.43
C MET A 1 7.53 -9.55 3.19
N VAL A 2 8.40 -8.90 2.42
CA VAL A 2 8.97 -9.41 1.15
C VAL A 2 10.48 -9.56 1.25
N GLY A 3 11.10 -10.28 0.32
CA GLY A 3 12.54 -10.52 0.27
C GLY A 3 13.00 -11.81 0.95
N VAL A 4 12.11 -12.81 1.04
CA VAL A 4 12.35 -14.10 1.74
C VAL A 4 12.25 -15.32 0.82
N GLY A 5 12.21 -15.10 -0.49
CA GLY A 5 12.18 -16.15 -1.53
C GLY A 5 10.91 -16.14 -2.39
N GLU A 6 9.98 -15.22 -2.13
CA GLU A 6 8.77 -15.07 -2.93
C GLU A 6 9.04 -14.42 -4.29
N SER A 7 8.28 -14.79 -5.32
CA SER A 7 8.23 -14.08 -6.61
C SER A 7 7.27 -12.89 -6.57
N ASP A 8 7.33 -12.00 -7.55
CA ASP A 8 6.42 -10.85 -7.63
C ASP A 8 4.97 -11.31 -7.90
N GLU A 9 4.80 -12.39 -8.67
CA GLU A 9 3.51 -13.04 -8.92
C GLU A 9 2.92 -13.62 -7.63
N GLU A 10 3.73 -14.26 -6.79
CA GLU A 10 3.27 -14.79 -5.50
C GLU A 10 2.84 -13.66 -4.54
N VAL A 11 3.52 -12.50 -4.58
CA VAL A 11 3.10 -11.32 -3.82
C VAL A 11 1.73 -10.83 -4.30
N VAL A 12 1.53 -10.75 -5.62
CA VAL A 12 0.26 -10.34 -6.24
C VAL A 12 -0.87 -11.34 -5.93
N GLU A 13 -0.60 -12.64 -6.02
CA GLU A 13 -1.57 -13.69 -5.67
C GLU A 13 -1.95 -13.61 -4.18
N ALA A 14 -0.97 -13.42 -3.29
CA ALA A 14 -1.24 -13.24 -1.86
C ALA A 14 -2.15 -12.01 -1.60
N MET A 15 -1.91 -10.89 -2.31
CA MET A 15 -2.79 -9.72 -2.24
C MET A 15 -4.22 -10.03 -2.69
N GLN A 16 -4.39 -10.78 -3.78
CA GLN A 16 -5.71 -11.20 -4.27
C GLN A 16 -6.44 -12.09 -3.25
N LEU A 17 -5.74 -13.04 -2.63
CA LEU A 17 -6.31 -13.91 -1.59
C LEU A 17 -6.77 -13.10 -0.37
N LEU A 18 -5.95 -12.15 0.08
CA LEU A 18 -6.30 -11.23 1.17
C LEU A 18 -7.53 -10.38 0.84
N ARG A 19 -7.62 -9.87 -0.40
CA ARG A 19 -8.83 -9.17 -0.87
C ARG A 19 -10.05 -10.06 -0.92
N GLY A 20 -9.89 -11.31 -1.38
CA GLY A 20 -10.97 -12.29 -1.48
C GLY A 20 -11.65 -12.59 -0.13
N VAL A 21 -10.94 -12.41 0.99
CA VAL A 21 -11.48 -12.57 2.35
C VAL A 21 -11.83 -11.25 3.05
N GLY A 22 -11.81 -10.13 2.32
CA GLY A 22 -12.27 -8.84 2.84
C GLY A 22 -11.23 -8.00 3.59
N VAL A 23 -9.93 -8.29 3.48
CA VAL A 23 -8.90 -7.43 4.09
C VAL A 23 -8.84 -6.08 3.39
N GLU A 24 -9.07 -4.99 4.13
CA GLU A 24 -9.22 -3.65 3.55
C GLU A 24 -7.91 -2.86 3.47
N LEU A 25 -7.02 -3.03 4.45
CA LEU A 25 -5.75 -2.30 4.56
C LEU A 25 -4.58 -3.28 4.40
N ILE A 26 -3.52 -2.86 3.71
CA ILE A 26 -2.32 -3.68 3.55
C ILE A 26 -1.03 -2.86 3.69
N THR A 27 -0.03 -3.49 4.32
CA THR A 27 1.33 -2.95 4.40
C THR A 27 2.33 -3.93 3.78
N LEU A 28 3.17 -3.44 2.87
CA LEU A 28 4.25 -4.21 2.24
C LEU A 28 5.60 -3.58 2.61
N GLY A 29 6.49 -4.38 3.20
CA GLY A 29 7.80 -3.91 3.64
C GLY A 29 8.89 -4.96 3.54
N GLN A 30 10.13 -4.50 3.39
CA GLN A 30 11.31 -5.36 3.27
C GLN A 30 11.56 -6.13 4.55
N TYR A 31 11.71 -7.45 4.44
CA TYR A 31 12.23 -8.28 5.51
C TYR A 31 13.69 -7.91 5.77
N LEU A 32 13.98 -7.50 7.01
CA LEU A 32 15.35 -7.28 7.47
C LEU A 32 15.68 -8.38 8.47
N GLN A 33 16.67 -9.21 8.10
CA GLN A 33 17.15 -10.28 8.96
C GLN A 33 17.63 -9.70 10.30
N PRO A 34 17.01 -10.03 11.46
CA PRO A 34 17.41 -9.44 12.73
C PRO A 34 18.79 -9.90 13.21
N SER A 35 19.17 -11.13 12.87
CA SER A 35 20.48 -11.72 13.16
C SER A 35 20.73 -12.93 12.27
N TRP A 36 21.97 -13.39 12.19
CA TRP A 36 22.39 -14.58 11.41
C TRP A 36 21.61 -15.88 11.68
N LYS A 37 20.96 -16.02 12.83
CA LYS A 37 20.09 -17.17 13.18
C LYS A 37 18.72 -17.18 12.51
N HIS A 38 18.29 -16.05 11.93
CA HIS A 38 16.99 -15.94 11.26
C HIS A 38 17.12 -16.25 9.78
N LEU A 39 15.98 -16.44 9.11
CA LEU A 39 15.91 -16.66 7.66
C LEU A 39 16.78 -15.63 6.93
N ALA A 40 17.62 -16.09 6.01
CA ALA A 40 18.45 -15.21 5.21
C ALA A 40 17.56 -14.34 4.31
N VAL A 41 18.00 -13.11 4.03
CA VAL A 41 17.36 -12.29 3.00
C VAL A 41 17.68 -12.92 1.65
N ASP A 42 16.64 -13.19 0.87
CA ASP A 42 16.76 -13.71 -0.50
C ASP A 42 17.04 -12.59 -1.49
N ARG A 43 16.23 -11.52 -1.41
CA ARG A 43 16.34 -10.34 -2.29
C ARG A 43 15.96 -9.05 -1.58
N PHE A 44 16.45 -7.94 -2.13
CA PHE A 44 16.01 -6.59 -1.81
C PHE A 44 15.28 -6.03 -3.03
N PRO A 45 13.93 -6.07 -3.08
CA PRO A 45 13.17 -5.49 -4.19
C PRO A 45 13.49 -4.01 -4.35
N GLU A 46 13.53 -3.55 -5.59
CA GLU A 46 13.81 -2.15 -5.87
C GLU A 46 12.66 -1.26 -5.37
N PRO A 47 12.94 0.00 -4.99
CA PRO A 47 11.91 0.98 -4.64
C PRO A 47 10.74 1.07 -5.65
N LYS A 48 11.03 0.89 -6.95
CA LYS A 48 10.01 0.88 -8.02
C LYS A 48 9.03 -0.28 -7.89
N THR A 49 9.51 -1.47 -7.53
CA THR A 49 8.66 -2.65 -7.32
C THR A 49 7.64 -2.42 -6.20
N PHE A 50 8.02 -1.71 -5.13
CA PHE A 50 7.06 -1.34 -4.08
C PHE A 50 5.95 -0.41 -4.59
N ALA A 51 6.27 0.51 -5.51
CA ALA A 51 5.28 1.38 -6.14
C ALA A 51 4.34 0.60 -7.08
N GLU A 52 4.86 -0.40 -7.79
CA GLU A 52 4.08 -1.30 -8.63
C GLU A 52 3.12 -2.16 -7.79
N TRP A 53 3.57 -2.69 -6.65
CA TRP A 53 2.69 -3.40 -5.72
C TRP A 53 1.65 -2.49 -5.05
N ASP A 54 2.00 -1.25 -4.72
CA ASP A 54 1.03 -0.27 -4.21
C ASP A 54 -0.09 -0.03 -5.21
N GLN A 55 0.27 0.20 -6.48
CA GLN A 55 -0.69 0.37 -7.56
C GLN A 55 -1.56 -0.87 -7.72
N ALA A 56 -0.97 -2.07 -7.81
CA ALA A 56 -1.70 -3.32 -7.97
C ALA A 56 -2.69 -3.56 -6.80
N ALA A 57 -2.27 -3.31 -5.56
CA ALA A 57 -3.13 -3.40 -4.39
C ALA A 57 -4.34 -2.45 -4.49
N ARG A 58 -4.09 -1.19 -4.87
CA ARG A 58 -5.16 -0.19 -5.05
C ARG A 58 -6.14 -0.61 -6.15
N GLU A 59 -5.65 -1.12 -7.28
CA GLU A 59 -6.48 -1.65 -8.38
C GLU A 59 -7.32 -2.86 -7.95
N MET A 60 -6.84 -3.68 -7.02
CA MET A 60 -7.61 -4.78 -6.40
C MET A 60 -8.64 -4.31 -5.35
N GLY A 61 -8.65 -3.01 -5.02
CA GLY A 61 -9.62 -2.42 -4.09
C GLY A 61 -9.26 -2.56 -2.61
N PHE A 62 -7.97 -2.59 -2.24
CA PHE A 62 -7.56 -2.21 -0.89
C PHE A 62 -7.90 -0.72 -0.67
N THR A 63 -8.52 -0.39 0.45
CA THR A 63 -8.97 1.00 0.74
C THR A 63 -7.82 1.88 1.22
N ALA A 64 -6.76 1.30 1.77
CA ALA A 64 -5.51 2.00 2.04
C ALA A 64 -4.30 1.07 1.91
N VAL A 65 -3.21 1.62 1.38
CA VAL A 65 -1.99 0.87 1.08
C VAL A 65 -0.76 1.66 1.52
N ALA A 66 0.11 1.01 2.29
CA ALA A 66 1.47 1.49 2.53
C ALA A 66 2.47 0.46 1.99
N SER A 67 3.28 0.84 1.01
CA SER A 67 4.26 -0.06 0.40
C SER A 67 5.61 0.62 0.33
N GLY A 68 6.67 -0.01 0.85
CA GLY A 68 8.03 0.51 0.72
C GLY A 68 9.05 -0.18 1.61
N PRO A 69 10.37 -0.02 1.36
CA PRO A 69 11.41 -0.79 2.05
C PRO A 69 11.36 -0.69 3.58
N LEU A 70 11.02 0.50 4.10
CA LEU A 70 11.00 0.77 5.54
C LEU A 70 9.60 0.67 6.17
N VAL A 71 8.57 0.34 5.39
CA VAL A 71 7.21 0.15 5.89
C VAL A 71 7.17 -1.03 6.87
N ARG A 72 6.35 -0.88 7.91
CA ARG A 72 6.02 -1.89 8.92
C ARG A 72 4.52 -1.87 9.16
N SER A 73 3.99 -2.88 9.84
CA SER A 73 2.55 -2.99 10.11
C SER A 73 1.95 -1.75 10.80
N SER A 74 2.69 -1.13 11.72
CA SER A 74 2.25 0.08 12.43
C SER A 74 2.67 1.39 11.75
N TYR A 75 3.33 1.33 10.60
CA TYR A 75 3.83 2.52 9.91
C TYR A 75 2.67 3.44 9.56
N ARG A 76 2.64 4.62 10.18
CA ARG A 76 1.62 5.66 9.98
C ARG A 76 0.19 5.11 10.05
N ALA A 77 -0.07 4.12 10.93
CA ALA A 77 -1.34 3.40 10.99
C ALA A 77 -2.57 4.32 11.15
N GLY A 78 -2.45 5.43 11.88
CA GLY A 78 -3.53 6.42 11.98
C GLY A 78 -3.87 7.08 10.64
N LEU A 79 -2.88 7.40 9.83
CA LEU A 79 -3.11 7.97 8.49
C LEU A 79 -3.60 6.92 7.50
N LEU A 80 -3.13 5.68 7.63
CA LEU A 80 -3.63 4.56 6.84
C LEU A 80 -5.11 4.29 7.14
N TRP A 81 -5.51 4.43 8.40
CA TRP A 81 -6.92 4.40 8.80
C TRP A 81 -7.70 5.58 8.22
N GLU A 82 -7.17 6.80 8.29
CA GLU A 82 -7.82 7.98 7.69
C GLU A 82 -8.01 7.80 6.17
N GLU A 83 -7.01 7.31 5.44
CA GLU A 83 -7.09 6.96 4.02
C GLU A 83 -8.21 5.94 3.76
N ALA A 84 -8.27 4.87 4.57
CA ALA A 84 -9.32 3.85 4.44
C ALA A 84 -10.73 4.41 4.66
N MET A 85 -10.85 5.48 5.45
CA MET A 85 -12.10 6.22 5.68
C MET A 85 -12.38 7.27 4.59
N GLY A 86 -11.63 7.27 3.48
CA GLY A 86 -11.78 8.21 2.35
C GLY A 86 -10.96 9.49 2.49
N GLY A 87 -10.00 9.52 3.41
CA GLY A 87 -9.01 10.59 3.54
C GLY A 87 -7.94 10.54 2.45
N GLU A 88 -7.00 11.48 2.50
CA GLU A 88 -5.88 11.52 1.55
C GLU A 88 -4.95 10.30 1.74
N PRO A 89 -4.39 9.74 0.65
CA PRO A 89 -3.47 8.63 0.74
C PRO A 89 -2.26 8.88 1.65
N VAL A 90 -1.86 7.87 2.43
CA VAL A 90 -0.71 7.95 3.36
C VAL A 90 0.60 8.34 2.64
N VAL A 91 0.70 8.03 1.35
CA VAL A 91 1.84 8.32 0.49
C VAL A 91 1.88 9.78 0.01
N THR A 92 0.75 10.50 0.00
CA THR A 92 0.69 11.90 -0.45
C THR A 92 0.87 12.92 0.67
N ARG A 93 0.65 12.52 1.94
CA ARG A 93 0.82 13.41 3.11
C ARG A 93 2.26 13.38 3.60
N ASP A 94 2.97 14.51 3.56
CA ASP A 94 4.32 14.70 4.09
C ASP A 94 5.24 13.49 3.85
N SER A 95 5.54 13.23 2.58
CA SER A 95 6.35 12.10 2.15
C SER A 95 7.64 11.98 2.97
N THR A 96 7.73 10.91 3.76
CA THR A 96 8.95 10.52 4.47
C THR A 96 9.90 9.71 3.56
N GLY A 97 9.54 9.51 2.28
CA GLY A 97 10.22 8.61 1.35
C GLY A 97 10.18 7.12 1.71
N SER A 98 9.54 6.76 2.83
CA SER A 98 9.51 5.37 3.33
C SER A 98 8.43 4.51 2.69
N ALA A 99 7.28 5.11 2.35
CA ALA A 99 6.26 4.51 1.50
C ALA A 99 6.32 5.17 0.11
N ILE A 100 6.18 4.36 -0.93
CA ILE A 100 6.46 4.69 -2.33
C ILE A 100 5.25 4.29 -3.16
N SER A 101 4.81 5.19 -4.04
CA SER A 101 3.63 4.99 -4.90
C SER A 101 3.80 5.75 -6.21
N HIS A 102 3.04 5.34 -7.23
CA HIS A 102 2.88 6.07 -8.47
C HIS A 102 1.77 7.14 -8.41
N LEU A 103 1.05 7.24 -7.30
CA LEU A 103 0.06 8.30 -7.09
C LEU A 103 0.71 9.68 -7.18
N ASN A 104 0.08 10.57 -7.94
CA ASN A 104 0.50 11.95 -8.10
C ASN A 104 -0.37 12.84 -7.21
N PRO A 105 0.20 13.47 -6.16
CA PRO A 105 -0.54 14.28 -5.21
C PRO A 105 -1.43 15.33 -5.88
N SER A 106 -0.98 15.96 -6.97
CA SER A 106 -1.71 17.05 -7.61
C SER A 106 -2.85 16.62 -8.53
N LYS A 107 -2.84 15.38 -9.04
CA LYS A 107 -3.86 14.87 -9.98
C LYS A 107 -4.91 14.00 -9.28
N ASP A 108 -4.48 13.20 -8.32
CA ASP A 108 -5.33 12.16 -7.74
C ASP A 108 -6.24 12.71 -6.63
N LEU A 109 -5.86 13.83 -5.99
CA LEU A 109 -6.72 14.62 -5.09
C LEU A 109 -7.99 15.13 -5.80
N LEU A 110 -7.94 15.42 -7.11
CA LEU A 110 -9.09 15.90 -7.87
C LEU A 110 -10.08 14.77 -8.17
N ALA A 111 -9.59 13.57 -8.48
CA ALA A 111 -10.43 12.41 -8.76
C ALA A 111 -11.24 11.96 -7.53
N THR A 112 -10.64 11.97 -6.34
CA THR A 112 -11.34 11.64 -5.08
C THR A 112 -12.45 12.65 -4.74
N ASN A 113 -12.26 13.93 -5.09
CA ASN A 113 -13.26 14.97 -4.84
C ASN A 113 -14.44 14.91 -5.83
N GLU A 114 -14.20 14.55 -7.10
CA GLU A 114 -15.27 14.38 -8.09
C GLU A 114 -16.18 13.18 -7.79
N VAL A 115 -15.61 12.05 -7.36
CA VAL A 115 -16.40 10.88 -6.93
C VAL A 115 -17.27 11.23 -5.72
N ARG A 116 -16.73 11.96 -4.74
CA ARG A 116 -17.47 12.41 -3.55
C ARG A 116 -18.67 13.30 -3.92
N LEU A 117 -18.48 14.29 -4.78
CA LEU A 117 -19.55 15.18 -5.26
C LEU A 117 -20.67 14.44 -6.01
N SER A 118 -20.31 13.39 -6.75
CA SER A 118 -21.29 12.56 -7.47
C SER A 118 -22.10 11.62 -6.55
N SER A 119 -21.54 11.21 -5.42
CA SER A 119 -22.19 10.33 -4.44
C SER A 119 -23.15 11.06 -3.50
N GLU A 120 -22.89 12.34 -3.20
CA GLU A 120 -23.78 13.17 -2.36
C GLU A 120 -25.05 13.64 -3.08
N HIS A 121 -25.11 13.59 -4.41
CA HIS A 121 -26.27 14.02 -5.21
C HIS A 121 -27.32 12.92 -5.48
N LYS A 122 -27.17 11.72 -4.90
CA LYS A 122 -28.08 10.58 -5.18
C LYS A 122 -29.02 10.21 -4.03
N THR A 123 -29.14 11.06 -3.01
CA THR A 123 -30.19 10.90 -1.99
C THR A 123 -31.17 12.07 -2.09
N ILE A 124 -32.22 11.87 -2.89
CA ILE A 124 -33.49 12.59 -2.81
C ILE A 124 -34.56 11.53 -2.55
#